data_AF-A0A652KKK0-F1
#
_entry.id   AF-A0A652KKK0-F1
#
_cell.length_a   1.000
_cell.length_b   1.000
_cell.length_c   1.000
_cell.angle_alpha   90.00
_cell.angle_beta   90.00
_cell.angle_gamma   90.00
#
_symmetry.space_group_name_H-M   'P 1'
#
loop_
_entity.id
_entity.type
_entity.pdbx_description
1 polymer ?
#
loop_
_entity_poly.entity_id
_entity_poly.type
_entity_poly.pdbx_seq_one_letter_code
_entity_poly.pdbx_strand_id
1 'polypeptide(L)'
;MPVPQEEGDRHPVEAAELTWSETGVVARYLADGQKRDAGFLLWQAGRSYSPAEIVLAVGSCRTAGLHDAAEAILINVAERTDRQAVLNIAAALNGAGRHDDVTFMLTAAMRAGG
;
A
#
# COMPACT_ATOMS: atom_id res chain seq x y z
N MET A 1 26.71 -38.52 22.97
CA MET A 1 25.59 -37.86 23.69
C MET A 1 25.86 -36.36 23.69
N PRO A 2 24.93 -35.44 23.40
CA PRO A 2 23.69 -35.45 22.61
C PRO A 2 23.62 -34.29 21.55
N VAL A 3 22.45 -34.14 20.88
CA VAL A 3 22.05 -33.40 19.64
C VAL A 3 21.63 -31.90 19.84
N PRO A 4 21.01 -31.17 18.86
CA PRO A 4 21.48 -30.51 17.62
C PRO A 4 21.07 -29.00 17.56
N GLN A 5 21.40 -28.25 16.50
CA GLN A 5 20.53 -27.14 16.03
C GLN A 5 20.53 -27.08 14.49
N GLU A 6 19.42 -27.50 13.88
CA GLU A 6 19.01 -26.96 12.58
C GLU A 6 18.56 -25.53 12.83
N GLU A 7 19.37 -24.56 12.45
CA GLU A 7 18.98 -23.15 12.49
C GLU A 7 19.41 -22.52 11.16
N GLY A 8 18.45 -22.47 10.25
CA GLY A 8 18.70 -21.87 8.95
C GLY A 8 17.82 -22.39 7.85
N ASP A 9 16.56 -22.74 8.13
CA ASP A 9 15.48 -22.48 7.19
C ASP A 9 15.45 -20.96 6.94
N ARG A 10 16.44 -20.46 6.17
CA ARG A 10 16.23 -19.31 5.32
C ARG A 10 15.18 -19.77 4.33
N HIS A 11 13.93 -19.69 4.76
CA HIS A 11 12.85 -19.41 3.85
C HIS A 11 13.36 -18.23 3.03
N PRO A 12 13.61 -18.38 1.71
CA PRO A 12 13.66 -17.20 0.88
C PRO A 12 12.32 -16.54 1.15
N VAL A 13 12.38 -15.36 1.77
CA VAL A 13 11.24 -14.47 1.99
C VAL A 13 10.32 -14.67 0.80
N GLU A 14 9.08 -15.07 1.05
CA GLU A 14 7.97 -15.07 0.11
C GLU A 14 7.73 -13.63 -0.36
N ALA A 15 8.72 -13.02 -1.00
CA ALA A 15 8.66 -11.78 -1.73
C ALA A 15 7.78 -11.93 -2.98
N ALA A 16 7.15 -13.10 -3.16
CA ALA A 16 6.25 -13.43 -4.24
C ALA A 16 4.76 -13.50 -3.83
N GLU A 17 4.39 -13.51 -2.54
CA GLU A 17 2.99 -13.80 -2.15
C GLU A 17 2.27 -12.74 -1.29
N LEU A 18 2.85 -11.56 -1.11
CA LEU A 18 2.09 -10.41 -0.62
C LEU A 18 1.64 -9.48 -1.75
N THR A 19 1.18 -10.08 -2.84
CA THR A 19 0.39 -9.34 -3.84
C THR A 19 -0.94 -8.99 -3.21
N TRP A 20 -1.26 -7.70 -3.09
CA TRP A 20 -2.61 -7.28 -2.74
C TRP A 20 -3.58 -7.91 -3.74
N SER A 21 -4.45 -8.80 -3.27
CA SER A 21 -5.27 -9.69 -4.11
C SER A 21 -6.15 -8.93 -5.11
N GLU A 22 -6.52 -7.70 -4.76
CA GLU A 22 -7.37 -6.82 -5.53
C GLU A 22 -6.62 -6.11 -6.65
N THR A 23 -5.29 -6.19 -6.72
CA THR A 23 -4.49 -5.56 -7.78
C THR A 23 -4.95 -5.97 -9.17
N GLY A 24 -5.24 -7.27 -9.37
CA GLY A 24 -5.78 -7.78 -10.63
C GLY A 24 -7.20 -7.29 -10.93
N VAL A 25 -8.02 -7.10 -9.89
CA VAL A 25 -9.38 -6.57 -10.02
C VAL A 25 -9.35 -5.10 -10.41
N VAL A 26 -8.50 -4.29 -9.75
CA VAL A 26 -8.28 -2.88 -10.10
C VAL A 26 -7.76 -2.76 -11.53
N ALA A 27 -6.76 -3.57 -11.92
CA ALA A 27 -6.24 -3.58 -13.29
C ALA A 27 -7.34 -3.84 -14.32
N ARG A 28 -8.18 -4.85 -14.06
CA ARG A 28 -9.30 -5.20 -14.94
C ARG A 28 -10.33 -4.07 -15.03
N TYR A 29 -10.76 -3.50 -13.91
CA TYR A 29 -11.71 -2.38 -13.92
C TYR A 29 -11.16 -1.17 -14.68
N LEU A 30 -9.88 -0.87 -14.54
CA LEU A 30 -9.26 0.22 -15.29
C LEU A 30 -9.19 -0.09 -16.79
N ALA A 31 -8.84 -1.32 -17.18
CA ALA A 31 -8.81 -1.76 -18.58
C ALA A 31 -10.18 -1.73 -19.24
N ASP A 32 -11.23 -2.11 -18.50
CA ASP A 32 -12.61 -2.13 -18.97
C ASP A 32 -13.29 -0.74 -18.90
N GLY A 33 -12.55 0.31 -18.52
CA GLY A 33 -13.07 1.67 -18.39
C GLY A 33 -13.99 1.90 -17.18
N GLN A 34 -14.11 0.92 -16.28
CA GLN A 34 -14.91 0.95 -15.05
C GLN A 34 -14.21 1.76 -13.94
N LYS A 35 -13.91 3.04 -14.25
CA LYS A 35 -13.17 3.94 -13.34
C LYS A 35 -13.87 4.15 -12.00
N ARG A 36 -15.20 4.09 -11.96
CA ARG A 36 -15.98 4.27 -10.73
C ARG A 36 -15.77 3.10 -9.75
N ASP A 37 -15.77 1.87 -10.27
CA ASP A 37 -15.60 0.67 -9.45
C ASP A 37 -14.15 0.54 -8.97
N ALA A 38 -13.17 0.83 -9.85
CA ALA A 38 -11.77 0.96 -9.46
C ALA A 38 -11.60 2.05 -8.38
N GLY A 39 -12.18 3.23 -8.58
CA GLY A 39 -12.11 4.34 -7.65
C GLY A 39 -12.69 4.00 -6.27
N PHE A 40 -13.82 3.28 -6.22
CA PHE A 40 -14.43 2.84 -4.97
C PHE A 40 -13.53 1.89 -4.18
N LEU A 41 -12.91 0.90 -4.86
CA LEU A 41 -11.97 -0.02 -4.21
C LEU A 41 -10.75 0.72 -3.64
N LEU A 42 -10.15 1.63 -4.42
CA LEU A 42 -8.98 2.40 -4.00
C LEU A 42 -9.31 3.33 -2.83
N TRP A 43 -10.50 3.94 -2.86
CA TRP A 43 -11.03 4.74 -1.76
C TRP A 43 -11.20 3.89 -0.48
N GLN A 44 -11.84 2.73 -0.59
CA GLN A 44 -12.06 1.84 0.56
C GLN A 44 -10.73 1.38 1.19
N ALA A 45 -9.77 0.99 0.35
CA ALA A 45 -8.42 0.63 0.78
C ALA A 45 -7.75 1.81 1.52
N GLY A 46 -7.71 2.98 0.89
CA GLY A 46 -7.12 4.18 1.47
C GLY A 46 -7.78 4.64 2.78
N ARG A 47 -9.07 4.33 3.02
CA ARG A 47 -9.78 4.69 4.27
C ARG A 47 -9.68 3.66 5.38
N SER A 48 -9.60 2.37 5.06
CA SER A 48 -9.87 1.30 6.03
C SER A 48 -8.64 0.45 6.35
N TYR A 49 -7.68 0.38 5.45
CA TYR A 49 -6.52 -0.50 5.62
C TYR A 49 -5.59 -0.02 6.74
N SER A 50 -4.96 -0.99 7.39
CA SER A 50 -3.86 -0.81 8.32
C SER A 50 -2.58 -0.34 7.59
N PRO A 51 -1.55 0.14 8.33
CA PRO A 51 -0.28 0.53 7.73
C PRO A 51 0.38 -0.55 6.86
N ALA A 52 0.39 -1.81 7.33
CA ALA A 52 0.97 -2.91 6.58
C ALA A 52 0.20 -3.19 5.28
N GLU A 53 -1.13 -3.20 5.34
CA GLU A 53 -1.99 -3.39 4.17
C GLU A 53 -1.83 -2.26 3.14
N ILE A 54 -1.65 -1.01 3.57
CA ILE A 54 -1.35 0.11 2.66
C ILE A 54 0.00 -0.09 1.97
N VAL A 55 1.04 -0.51 2.69
CA VAL A 55 2.35 -0.81 2.08
C VAL A 55 2.20 -1.86 0.98
N LEU A 56 1.44 -2.93 1.25
CA LEU A 56 1.19 -4.01 0.29
C LEU A 56 0.37 -3.55 -0.92
N ALA A 57 -0.75 -2.85 -0.70
CA ALA A 57 -1.63 -2.39 -1.77
C ALA A 57 -0.90 -1.45 -2.72
N VAL A 58 -0.24 -0.44 -2.16
CA VAL A 58 0.45 0.57 -2.97
C VAL A 58 1.69 -0.06 -3.64
N GLY A 59 2.45 -0.93 -2.96
CA GLY A 59 3.56 -1.67 -3.56
C GLY A 59 3.14 -2.58 -4.72
N SER A 60 2.00 -3.26 -4.58
CA SER A 60 1.44 -4.11 -5.63
C SER A 60 0.99 -3.27 -6.84
N CYS A 61 0.32 -2.14 -6.61
CA CYS A 61 -0.05 -1.21 -7.68
C CYS A 61 1.19 -0.68 -8.43
N ARG A 62 2.25 -0.28 -7.72
CA ARG A 62 3.50 0.19 -8.35
C ARG A 62 4.14 -0.90 -9.20
N THR A 63 4.26 -2.12 -8.67
CA THR A 63 4.85 -3.26 -9.39
C THR A 63 4.04 -3.64 -10.64
N ALA A 64 2.71 -3.51 -10.58
CA ALA A 64 1.81 -3.74 -11.70
C ALA A 64 1.74 -2.57 -12.71
N GLY A 65 2.50 -1.49 -12.51
CA GLY A 65 2.47 -0.29 -13.35
C GLY A 65 1.23 0.59 -13.17
N LEU A 66 0.40 0.32 -12.16
CA LEU A 66 -0.83 1.08 -11.83
C LEU A 66 -0.50 2.29 -10.93
N HIS A 67 0.31 3.20 -11.44
CA HIS A 67 0.83 4.35 -10.68
C HIS A 67 -0.29 5.26 -10.16
N ASP A 68 -1.27 5.59 -11.01
CA ASP A 68 -2.42 6.42 -10.62
C ASP A 68 -3.27 5.76 -9.53
N ALA A 69 -3.37 4.43 -9.55
CA ALA A 69 -4.11 3.69 -8.53
C ALA A 69 -3.40 3.74 -7.17
N ALA A 70 -2.07 3.58 -7.16
CA ALA A 70 -1.24 3.75 -5.97
C ALA A 70 -1.41 5.16 -5.38
N GLU A 71 -1.37 6.19 -6.23
CA GLU A 71 -1.55 7.58 -5.81
C GLU A 71 -2.95 7.86 -5.27
N ALA A 72 -4.00 7.31 -5.89
CA ALA A 72 -5.35 7.41 -5.38
C ALA A 72 -5.49 6.81 -3.97
N ILE A 73 -4.86 5.67 -3.68
CA ILE A 73 -4.84 5.10 -2.32
C ILE A 73 -4.18 6.08 -1.35
N LEU A 74 -3.01 6.63 -1.71
CA LEU A 74 -2.24 7.54 -0.84
C LEU A 74 -2.98 8.86 -0.58
N ILE A 75 -3.69 9.40 -1.58
CA ILE A 75 -4.56 10.59 -1.39
C ILE A 75 -5.65 10.27 -0.37
N ASN A 76 -6.32 9.13 -0.50
CA ASN A 76 -7.37 8.72 0.44
C ASN A 76 -6.84 8.47 1.85
N VAL A 77 -5.58 8.02 1.99
CA VAL A 77 -4.90 7.96 3.29
C VAL A 77 -4.68 9.37 3.84
N ALA A 78 -4.15 10.28 3.04
CA ALA A 78 -3.84 11.65 3.45
C ALA A 78 -5.07 12.44 3.95
N GLU A 79 -6.24 12.10 3.41
CA GLU A 79 -7.55 12.68 3.79
C GLU A 79 -8.15 12.08 5.07
N ARG A 80 -7.52 11.08 5.69
CA ARG A 80 -7.99 10.54 6.98
C ARG A 80 -7.96 11.64 8.05
N THR A 81 -9.05 11.72 8.81
CA THR A 81 -9.18 12.65 9.94
C THR A 81 -8.23 12.31 11.08
N ASP A 82 -7.95 11.02 11.29
CA ASP A 82 -6.98 10.56 12.28
C ASP A 82 -5.54 10.79 11.78
N ARG A 83 -4.93 11.87 12.28
CA ARG A 83 -3.56 12.25 11.91
C ARG A 83 -2.51 11.26 12.41
N GLN A 84 -2.75 10.59 13.55
CA GLN A 84 -1.82 9.58 14.03
C GLN A 84 -1.83 8.36 13.10
N ALA A 85 -2.99 7.96 12.59
CA ALA A 85 -3.09 6.90 11.60
C ALA A 85 -2.33 7.24 10.30
N VAL A 86 -2.44 8.48 9.81
CA VAL A 86 -1.67 8.94 8.63
C VAL A 86 -0.16 8.86 8.88
N LEU A 87 0.32 9.31 10.05
CA LEU A 87 1.73 9.27 10.40
C LEU A 87 2.25 7.83 10.60
N ASN A 88 1.44 6.93 11.17
CA ASN A 88 1.79 5.52 11.30
C ASN A 88 1.95 4.86 9.91
N ILE A 89 1.09 5.22 8.94
CA ILE A 89 1.21 4.76 7.55
C ILE A 89 2.46 5.33 6.90
N ALA A 90 2.77 6.61 7.13
CA ALA A 90 4.00 7.24 6.63
C ALA A 90 5.25 6.52 7.15
N ALA A 91 5.27 6.18 8.45
CA ALA A 91 6.36 5.43 9.07
C ALA A 91 6.51 4.02 8.48
N ALA A 92 5.40 3.32 8.21
CA ALA A 92 5.43 2.00 7.59
C ALA A 92 5.97 2.05 6.15
N LEU A 93 5.51 3.02 5.35
CA LEU A 93 6.02 3.25 3.99
C LEU A 93 7.52 3.60 4.00
N ASN A 94 7.95 4.44 4.94
CA ASN A 94 9.37 4.77 5.13
C ASN A 94 10.19 3.53 5.51
N GLY A 95 9.71 2.72 6.45
CA GLY A 95 10.36 1.47 6.85
C GLY A 95 10.48 0.45 5.69
N ALA A 96 9.57 0.51 4.73
CA ALA A 96 9.62 -0.30 3.51
C ALA A 96 10.48 0.33 2.38
N GLY A 97 11.19 1.43 2.63
CA GLY A 97 12.03 2.11 1.65
C GLY A 97 11.27 2.91 0.59
N ARG A 98 9.95 3.12 0.78
CA ARG A 98 9.06 3.78 -0.19
C ARG A 98 9.01 5.29 0.01
N HIS A 99 10.18 5.92 -0.01
CA HIS A 99 10.35 7.33 0.35
C HIS A 99 9.59 8.30 -0.57
N ASP A 100 9.45 7.96 -1.85
CA ASP A 100 8.70 8.78 -2.82
C ASP A 100 7.20 8.78 -2.49
N ASP A 101 6.65 7.63 -2.11
CA ASP A 101 5.25 7.51 -1.70
C ASP A 101 4.98 8.23 -0.37
N VAL A 102 5.94 8.23 0.56
CA VAL A 102 5.86 9.04 1.79
C VAL A 102 5.80 10.52 1.45
N THR A 103 6.73 10.99 0.62
CA THR A 103 6.80 12.39 0.18
C THR A 103 5.49 12.82 -0.48
N PHE A 104 4.98 12.01 -1.40
CA PHE A 104 3.72 12.25 -2.09
C PHE A 104 2.55 12.36 -1.09
N MET A 105 2.40 11.37 -0.21
CA MET A 105 1.30 11.29 0.74
C MET A 105 1.30 12.47 1.73
N LEU A 106 2.47 12.81 2.29
CA LEU A 106 2.58 13.94 3.22
C LEU A 106 2.32 15.27 2.53
N THR A 107 2.76 15.43 1.28
CA THR A 107 2.45 16.60 0.46
C THR A 107 0.95 16.73 0.22
N ALA A 108 0.26 15.63 -0.07
CA ALA A 108 -1.20 15.62 -0.20
C ALA A 108 -1.89 15.98 1.13
N ALA A 109 -1.43 15.44 2.26
CA ALA A 109 -2.00 15.70 3.58
C ALA A 109 -1.89 17.18 3.99
N MET A 110 -0.76 17.82 3.67
CA MET A 110 -0.58 19.25 3.92
C MET A 110 -1.56 20.12 3.13
N ARG A 111 -1.92 19.71 1.90
CA ARG A 111 -2.91 20.41 1.07
C ARG A 111 -4.35 20.21 1.55
N ALA A 112 -4.65 19.04 2.14
CA ALA A 112 -5.97 18.74 2.67
C ALA A 112 -6.26 19.38 4.03
N GLY A 113 -5.23 19.90 4.72
CA GLY A 113 -5.35 20.53 6.04
C GLY A 113 -5.29 22.06 6.05
N GLY A 114 -5.10 22.70 4.88
CA GLY A 114 -5.14 24.15 4.70
C GLY A 114 -6.48 24.61 4.17
#